data_AF-A0A6V8KTI3-F1
#
_entry.id   AF-A0A6V8KTI3-F1
#
_cell.length_a   1.000
_cell.length_b   1.000
_cell.length_c   1.000
_cell.angle_alpha   90.00
_cell.angle_beta   90.00
_cell.angle_gamma   90.00
#
_symmetry.space_group_name_H-M   'P 1'
#
loop_
_entity.id
_entity.type
_entity.pdbx_description
1 polymer ?
#
loop_
_entity_poly.entity_id
_entity_poly.type
_entity_poly.pdbx_seq_one_letter_code
_entity_poly.pdbx_strand_id
1 'polypeptide(L)'
;MLAVLVAGVMLWYADRHGTNDAFVEDFRGWIGVAVLSLGVWTAVFVRGLATVRAHRQAWPQSRFWWTWHIGAYVLFVGAVVALLALNDATATIVVPIDGWRMFTRTLTLVAGVAAGPWVLTVWLAHERLRTLRAEAEQIRSPEPAEVFAAETLDGSAISATVEHSLAVWRVIEASALALAVLVSTAVFLGGALRLALINSGVMDAAEFPASAVLGYGAFFAVVLAVAVVPLVLTWRSTAVRLVETALGVPKWGIPDQTWLDAQDRLQARLRLDTNLFRRPISALSIASPLLTALLATLVPTT
;
A
#
# COMPACT_ATOMS: atom_id res chain seq x y z
N MET A 1 8.32 21.12 -6.16
CA MET A 1 9.48 21.99 -5.85
C MET A 1 10.57 21.23 -5.08
N LEU A 2 10.27 20.59 -3.94
CA LEU A 2 11.27 19.84 -3.14
C LEU A 2 11.96 18.69 -3.92
N ALA A 3 11.20 17.85 -4.64
CA ALA A 3 11.78 16.74 -5.42
C ALA A 3 12.75 17.21 -6.52
N VAL A 4 12.44 18.34 -7.19
CA VAL A 4 13.30 18.98 -8.19
C VAL A 4 14.54 19.58 -7.55
N LEU A 5 14.42 20.13 -6.33
CA LEU A 5 15.55 20.60 -5.55
C LEU A 5 16.47 19.46 -5.11
N VAL A 6 15.92 18.36 -4.60
CA VAL A 6 16.69 17.17 -4.21
C VAL A 6 17.40 16.58 -5.45
N ALA A 7 16.68 16.45 -6.57
CA ALA A 7 17.26 16.04 -7.85
C ALA A 7 18.39 16.94 -8.33
N GLY A 8 18.17 18.25 -8.31
CA GLY A 8 19.17 19.24 -8.71
C GLY A 8 20.40 19.20 -7.81
N VAL A 9 20.21 19.04 -6.49
CA VAL A 9 21.30 18.86 -5.53
C VAL A 9 22.03 17.55 -5.77
N MET A 10 21.33 16.46 -6.11
CA MET A 10 21.94 15.16 -6.41
C MET A 10 22.74 15.18 -7.71
N LEU A 11 22.19 15.77 -8.78
CA LEU A 11 22.90 15.98 -10.05
C LEU A 11 24.12 16.88 -9.84
N TRP A 12 23.96 17.99 -9.13
CA TRP A 12 25.05 18.90 -8.81
C TRP A 12 26.13 18.24 -7.95
N TYR A 13 25.75 17.43 -6.98
CA TYR A 13 26.69 16.72 -6.12
C TYR A 13 27.45 15.64 -6.89
N ALA A 14 26.76 14.84 -7.70
CA ALA A 14 27.36 13.80 -8.54
C ALA A 14 28.29 14.39 -9.62
N ASP A 15 27.91 15.51 -10.23
CA ASP A 15 28.74 16.26 -11.19
C ASP A 15 30.01 16.83 -10.53
N ARG A 16 29.91 17.32 -9.29
CA ARG A 16 31.02 17.90 -8.55
C ARG A 16 32.00 16.89 -7.95
N HIS A 17 31.54 15.67 -7.65
CA HIS A 17 32.29 14.68 -6.88
C HIS A 17 32.47 13.34 -7.63
N GLY A 18 31.97 13.23 -8.86
CA GLY A 18 32.24 12.08 -9.73
C GLY A 18 33.70 12.11 -10.16
N THR A 19 34.44 11.04 -9.85
CA THR A 19 35.87 10.92 -10.21
C THR A 19 36.10 10.39 -11.63
N ASN A 20 35.04 10.01 -12.35
CA ASN A 20 35.11 9.44 -13.71
C ASN A 20 33.92 9.91 -14.56
N ASP A 21 34.17 10.60 -15.67
CA ASP A 21 33.13 11.15 -16.56
C ASP A 21 32.23 10.06 -17.18
N ALA A 22 32.79 8.87 -17.46
CA ALA A 22 32.01 7.74 -17.98
C ALA A 22 30.98 7.23 -16.96
N PHE A 23 31.31 7.32 -15.67
CA PHE A 23 30.39 6.96 -14.60
C PHE A 23 29.21 7.94 -14.54
N VAL A 24 29.44 9.22 -14.81
CA VAL A 24 28.41 10.27 -14.75
C VAL A 24 27.34 10.09 -15.83
N GLU A 25 27.71 9.66 -17.05
CA GLU A 25 26.73 9.49 -18.15
C GLU A 25 25.73 8.37 -17.88
N ASP A 26 26.19 7.19 -17.46
CA ASP A 26 25.31 6.05 -17.15
C ASP A 26 24.44 6.29 -15.92
N PHE A 27 24.93 7.09 -14.96
CA PHE A 27 24.16 7.43 -13.75
C PHE A 27 23.02 8.41 -14.00
N ARG A 28 23.07 9.23 -15.06
CA ARG A 28 22.02 10.23 -15.38
C ARG A 28 20.65 9.58 -15.55
N GLY A 29 20.60 8.41 -16.19
CA GLY A 29 19.36 7.65 -16.37
C GLY A 29 18.73 7.26 -15.03
N TRP A 30 19.54 6.70 -14.13
CA TRP A 30 19.09 6.35 -12.78
C TRP A 30 18.67 7.58 -11.98
N ILE A 31 19.41 8.69 -12.06
CA ILE A 31 19.02 9.93 -11.37
C ILE A 31 17.64 10.39 -11.86
N GLY A 32 17.39 10.39 -13.17
CA GLY A 32 16.07 10.71 -13.74
C GLY A 32 14.95 9.86 -13.14
N VAL A 33 15.19 8.55 -12.99
CA VAL A 33 14.26 7.62 -12.31
C VAL A 33 14.09 7.96 -10.83
N ALA A 34 15.16 8.35 -10.13
CA ALA A 34 15.11 8.78 -8.73
C ALA A 34 14.25 10.05 -8.56
N VAL A 35 14.43 11.06 -9.43
CA VAL A 35 13.63 12.29 -9.43
C VAL A 35 12.15 11.98 -9.61
N LEU A 36 11.84 11.17 -10.62
CA LEU A 36 10.47 10.76 -10.93
C LEU A 36 9.85 10.04 -9.73
N SER A 37 10.59 9.09 -9.13
CA SER A 37 10.15 8.34 -7.95
C SER A 37 9.89 9.27 -6.76
N LEU A 38 10.78 10.22 -6.47
CA LEU A 38 10.58 11.22 -5.41
C LEU A 38 9.35 12.09 -5.66
N GLY A 39 9.08 12.47 -6.92
CA GLY A 39 7.87 13.18 -7.31
C GLY A 39 6.60 12.38 -7.00
N VAL A 40 6.59 11.10 -7.39
CA VAL A 40 5.49 10.16 -7.09
C VAL A 40 5.33 9.99 -5.57
N TRP A 41 6.41 9.74 -4.83
CA TRP A 41 6.37 9.55 -3.38
C TRP A 41 5.84 10.78 -2.64
N THR A 42 6.23 11.98 -3.09
CA THR A 42 5.73 13.24 -2.54
C THR A 42 4.22 13.38 -2.77
N ALA A 43 3.74 13.11 -3.99
CA ALA A 43 2.32 13.18 -4.32
C ALA A 43 1.50 12.16 -3.50
N VAL A 44 2.00 10.93 -3.39
CA VAL A 44 1.41 9.86 -2.59
C VAL A 44 1.37 10.24 -1.11
N PHE A 45 2.44 10.81 -0.56
CA PHE A 45 2.50 11.27 0.82
C PHE A 45 1.48 12.38 1.12
N VAL A 46 1.41 13.42 0.28
CA VAL A 46 0.48 14.55 0.45
C VAL A 46 -0.96 14.06 0.41
N ARG A 47 -1.30 13.19 -0.55
CA ARG A 47 -2.63 12.57 -0.63
C ARG A 47 -2.92 11.71 0.60
N GLY A 48 -1.92 10.95 1.07
CA GLY A 48 -2.02 10.15 2.29
C GLY A 48 -2.31 10.99 3.53
N LEU A 49 -1.61 12.12 3.72
CA LEU A 49 -1.87 13.05 4.82
C LEU A 49 -3.28 13.64 4.77
N ALA A 50 -3.74 14.05 3.60
CA ALA A 50 -5.12 14.53 3.43
C ALA A 50 -6.14 13.45 3.80
N THR A 51 -5.87 12.21 3.38
CA THR A 51 -6.70 11.04 3.71
C THR A 51 -6.72 10.79 5.22
N VAL A 52 -5.57 10.77 5.90
CA VAL A 52 -5.48 10.61 7.36
C VAL A 52 -6.27 11.70 8.08
N ARG A 53 -6.15 12.96 7.66
CA ARG A 53 -6.88 14.08 8.28
C ARG A 53 -8.39 13.95 8.12
N ALA A 54 -8.86 13.60 6.93
CA ALA A 54 -10.29 13.39 6.67
C ALA A 54 -10.86 12.26 7.53
N HIS A 55 -10.15 11.12 7.60
CA HIS A 55 -10.60 9.98 8.39
C HIS A 55 -10.45 10.18 9.90
N ARG A 56 -9.49 11.01 10.35
CA ARG A 56 -9.38 11.36 11.78
C ARG A 56 -10.62 12.09 12.29
N GLN A 57 -11.28 12.87 11.44
CA GLN A 57 -12.53 13.55 11.79
C GLN A 57 -13.72 12.58 11.76
N ALA A 58 -13.79 11.71 10.75
CA ALA A 58 -14.88 10.75 10.60
C ALA A 58 -14.82 9.59 11.60
N TRP A 59 -13.61 9.12 11.93
CA TRP A 59 -13.33 7.97 12.79
C TRP A 59 -12.43 8.41 13.94
N PRO A 60 -13.00 9.09 14.96
CA PRO A 60 -12.22 9.64 16.05
C PRO A 60 -11.50 8.53 16.81
N GLN A 61 -10.21 8.76 17.08
CA GLN A 61 -9.36 7.88 17.88
C GLN A 61 -8.74 8.67 19.03
N SER A 62 -8.40 7.97 20.12
CA SER A 62 -7.76 8.59 21.27
C SER A 62 -6.38 9.14 20.90
N ARG A 63 -5.91 10.16 21.64
CA ARG A 63 -4.55 10.70 21.45
C ARG A 63 -3.48 9.62 21.65
N PHE A 64 -3.70 8.76 22.64
CA PHE A 64 -2.82 7.62 22.95
C PHE A 64 -2.70 6.66 21.75
N TRP A 65 -3.80 6.35 21.06
CA TRP A 65 -3.78 5.51 19.87
C TRP A 65 -2.85 6.07 18.79
N TRP A 66 -2.96 7.38 18.49
CA TRP A 66 -2.11 8.03 17.49
C TRP A 66 -0.64 8.00 17.89
N THR A 67 -0.31 8.37 19.13
CA THR A 67 1.07 8.39 19.62
C THR A 67 1.70 7.00 19.56
N TRP A 68 0.95 5.97 19.98
CA TRP A 68 1.43 4.57 19.94
C TRP A 68 1.72 4.11 18.52
N HIS A 69 0.77 4.28 17.58
CA HIS A 69 0.93 3.81 16.22
C HIS A 69 1.99 4.60 15.45
N ILE A 70 2.06 5.93 15.62
CA ILE A 70 3.15 6.74 15.04
C ILE A 70 4.50 6.28 15.61
N GLY A 71 4.59 6.06 16.92
CA GLY A 71 5.81 5.56 17.57
C GLY A 71 6.22 4.18 17.03
N ALA A 72 5.28 3.24 16.91
CA ALA A 72 5.51 1.92 16.34
C ALA A 72 5.98 2.01 14.87
N TYR A 73 5.38 2.90 14.08
CA TYR A 73 5.79 3.13 12.69
C TYR A 73 7.20 3.71 12.58
N VAL A 74 7.52 4.72 13.39
CA VAL A 74 8.86 5.31 13.44
C VAL A 74 9.90 4.28 13.87
N LEU A 75 9.58 3.45 14.87
CA LEU A 75 10.44 2.35 15.31
C LEU A 75 10.67 1.34 14.18
N PHE A 76 9.62 0.97 13.44
CA PHE A 76 9.73 0.06 12.29
C PHE A 76 10.65 0.63 11.20
N VAL A 77 10.44 1.89 10.78
CA VAL A 77 11.30 2.54 9.78
C VAL A 77 12.74 2.66 10.29
N GLY A 78 12.92 3.01 11.56
CA GLY A 78 14.23 3.07 12.21
C GLY A 78 14.95 1.73 12.22
N ALA A 79 14.24 0.63 12.51
CA ALA A 79 14.78 -0.73 12.47
C ALA A 79 15.20 -1.14 11.06
N VAL A 80 14.41 -0.80 10.03
CA VAL A 80 14.77 -1.06 8.62
C VAL A 80 16.04 -0.30 8.23
N VAL A 81 16.14 0.99 8.57
CA VAL A 81 17.34 1.80 8.29
C VAL A 81 18.55 1.27 9.06
N ALA A 82 18.38 0.87 10.31
CA ALA A 82 19.45 0.28 11.13
C ALA A 82 19.93 -1.06 10.54
N LEU A 83 19.01 -1.92 10.09
CA LEU A 83 19.36 -3.19 9.45
C LEU A 83 20.16 -2.97 8.16
N LEU A 84 19.75 -2.01 7.33
CA LEU A 84 20.51 -1.61 6.15
C LEU A 84 21.90 -1.10 6.53
N ALA A 85 21.99 -0.28 7.58
CA ALA A 85 23.28 0.24 8.05
C ALA A 85 24.22 -0.86 8.57
N LEU A 86 23.69 -1.91 9.20
CA LEU A 86 24.45 -3.09 9.61
C LEU A 86 24.93 -3.91 8.40
N ASN A 87 24.08 -4.06 7.38
CA ASN A 87 24.45 -4.74 6.14
C ASN A 87 25.51 -3.97 5.34
N ASP A 88 25.47 -2.64 5.35
CA ASP A 88 26.51 -1.79 4.74
C ASP A 88 27.89 -1.97 5.42
N ALA A 89 27.90 -2.29 6.72
CA ALA A 89 29.14 -2.46 7.47
C ALA A 89 29.88 -3.75 7.10
N THR A 90 29.16 -4.76 6.60
CA THR A 90 29.73 -6.03 6.15
C THR A 90 29.94 -6.10 4.64
N ALA A 91 29.34 -5.18 3.88
CA ALA A 91 29.48 -5.13 2.43
C ALA A 91 30.89 -4.69 2.01
N THR A 92 31.53 -5.51 1.16
CA THR A 92 32.86 -5.24 0.58
C THR A 92 32.82 -4.37 -0.66
N ILE A 93 31.64 -4.17 -1.26
CA ILE A 93 31.51 -3.42 -2.51
C ILE A 93 31.58 -1.92 -2.24
N VAL A 94 32.56 -1.26 -2.85
CA VAL A 94 32.77 0.19 -2.75
C VAL A 94 32.23 0.83 -4.03
N VAL A 95 31.07 1.47 -3.94
CA VAL A 95 30.56 2.32 -5.02
C VAL A 95 31.36 3.62 -5.01
N PRO A 96 31.95 4.07 -6.13
CA PRO A 96 32.78 5.26 -6.22
C PRO A 96 31.95 6.56 -6.22
N ILE A 97 30.98 6.65 -5.30
CA ILE A 97 30.20 7.86 -5.02
C ILE A 97 30.44 8.23 -3.58
N ASP A 98 31.04 9.40 -3.37
CA ASP A 98 31.17 9.97 -2.03
C ASP A 98 29.79 10.07 -1.36
N GLY A 99 29.71 9.56 -0.13
CA GLY A 99 28.45 9.58 0.62
C GLY A 99 27.36 8.62 0.13
N TRP A 100 27.66 7.66 -0.75
CA TRP A 100 26.70 6.65 -1.25
C TRP A 100 25.83 6.02 -0.15
N ARG A 101 26.44 5.61 0.96
CA ARG A 101 25.73 5.00 2.11
C ARG A 101 24.74 5.97 2.76
N MET A 102 25.09 7.24 2.88
CA MET A 102 24.18 8.25 3.44
C MET A 102 23.01 8.51 2.48
N PHE A 103 23.31 8.53 1.19
CA PHE A 103 22.34 8.72 0.15
C PHE A 103 21.28 7.60 0.13
N THR A 104 21.69 6.33 0.12
CA THR A 104 20.76 5.20 0.09
C THR A 104 19.87 5.19 1.34
N ARG A 105 20.45 5.42 2.52
CA ARG A 105 19.70 5.54 3.78
C ARG A 105 18.69 6.69 3.74
N THR A 106 19.06 7.83 3.16
CA THR A 106 18.16 8.97 3.01
C THR A 106 16.99 8.62 2.08
N LEU A 107 17.23 7.97 0.95
CA LEU A 107 16.15 7.52 0.06
C LEU A 107 15.23 6.51 0.75
N THR A 108 15.78 5.54 1.48
CA THR A 108 14.98 4.60 2.28
C THR A 108 14.12 5.34 3.30
N LEU A 109 14.70 6.31 4.00
CA LEU A 109 13.97 7.12 4.98
C LEU A 109 12.84 7.91 4.32
N VAL A 110 13.09 8.53 3.16
CA VAL A 110 12.07 9.28 2.42
C VAL A 110 10.94 8.35 1.95
N ALA A 111 11.26 7.17 1.41
CA ALA A 111 10.26 6.18 1.04
C ALA A 111 9.44 5.72 2.26
N GLY A 112 10.10 5.47 3.39
CA GLY A 112 9.45 5.14 4.66
C GLY A 112 8.54 6.26 5.15
N VAL A 113 8.95 7.52 5.09
CA VAL A 113 8.09 8.66 5.44
C VAL A 113 6.89 8.74 4.49
N ALA A 114 7.08 8.52 3.20
CA ALA A 114 6.01 8.56 2.20
C ALA A 114 4.94 7.49 2.43
N ALA A 115 5.33 6.30 2.89
CA ALA A 115 4.43 5.19 3.19
C ALA A 115 3.64 5.39 4.51
N GLY A 116 4.14 6.21 5.44
CA GLY A 116 3.59 6.34 6.79
C GLY A 116 2.09 6.63 6.87
N PRO A 117 1.56 7.66 6.18
CA PRO A 117 0.14 7.97 6.21
C PRO A 117 -0.74 6.79 5.76
N TRP A 118 -0.29 5.99 4.80
CA TRP A 118 -1.05 4.86 4.25
C TRP A 118 -1.01 3.64 5.16
N VAL A 119 0.09 3.41 5.87
CA VAL A 119 0.16 2.38 6.92
C VAL A 119 -0.75 2.76 8.10
N LEU A 120 -0.75 4.04 8.50
CA LEU A 120 -1.66 4.53 9.54
C LEU A 120 -3.14 4.38 9.14
N THR A 121 -3.51 4.62 7.88
CA THR A 121 -4.90 4.41 7.44
C THR A 121 -5.29 2.94 7.38
N VAL A 122 -4.36 2.03 7.08
CA VAL A 122 -4.58 0.57 7.16
C VAL A 122 -4.89 0.16 8.61
N TRP A 123 -4.11 0.63 9.58
CA TRP A 123 -4.38 0.36 10.99
C TRP A 123 -5.69 0.99 11.48
N LEU A 124 -6.00 2.20 11.02
CA LEU A 124 -7.27 2.86 11.32
C LEU A 124 -8.46 2.08 10.75
N ALA A 125 -8.33 1.54 9.54
CA ALA A 125 -9.35 0.68 8.91
C ALA A 125 -9.54 -0.62 9.69
N HIS A 126 -8.46 -1.23 10.21
CA HIS A 126 -8.55 -2.40 11.08
C HIS A 126 -9.38 -2.11 12.33
N GLU A 127 -9.12 -0.98 12.99
CA GLU A 127 -9.87 -0.58 14.18
C GLU A 127 -11.33 -0.29 13.86
N ARG A 128 -11.59 0.43 12.75
CA ARG A 128 -12.97 0.71 12.34
C ARG A 128 -13.75 -0.55 12.00
N LEU A 129 -13.13 -1.57 11.40
CA LEU A 129 -13.77 -2.86 11.17
C LEU A 129 -14.15 -3.59 12.45
N ARG A 130 -13.33 -3.49 13.50
CA ARG A 130 -13.67 -4.06 14.81
C ARG A 130 -14.90 -3.38 15.39
N THR A 131 -14.95 -2.05 15.35
CA THR A 131 -16.12 -1.29 15.79
C THR A 131 -17.36 -1.62 14.95
N LEU A 132 -17.22 -1.66 13.62
CA LEU A 132 -18.32 -1.98 12.71
C LEU A 132 -18.88 -3.38 12.92
N ARG A 133 -18.02 -4.34 13.26
CA ARG A 133 -18.46 -5.68 13.60
C ARG A 133 -19.31 -5.68 14.86
N ALA A 134 -18.90 -4.94 15.89
CA ALA A 134 -19.69 -4.80 17.12
C ALA A 134 -21.01 -4.05 16.88
N GLU A 135 -20.99 -3.00 16.06
CA GLU A 135 -22.21 -2.27 15.63
C GLU A 135 -23.17 -3.21 14.89
N ALA A 136 -22.66 -4.00 13.93
CA ALA A 136 -23.48 -4.94 13.16
C ALA A 136 -24.06 -6.08 14.02
N GLU A 137 -23.37 -6.50 15.08
CA GLU A 137 -23.87 -7.49 16.05
C GLU A 137 -25.00 -6.93 16.94
N GLN A 138 -25.13 -5.60 17.06
CA GLN A 138 -26.22 -4.95 17.80
C GLN A 138 -27.48 -4.72 16.96
N ILE A 139 -27.38 -4.79 15.63
CA ILE A 139 -28.53 -4.63 14.74
C ILE A 139 -29.46 -5.83 14.94
N ARG A 140 -30.68 -5.57 15.42
CA ARG A 140 -31.72 -6.60 15.54
C ARG A 140 -32.07 -7.12 14.15
N SER A 141 -31.96 -8.43 13.95
CA SER A 141 -32.46 -9.06 12.73
C SER A 141 -33.98 -8.87 12.64
N PRO A 142 -34.50 -8.34 11.53
CA PRO A 142 -35.95 -8.18 11.34
C PRO A 142 -36.64 -9.54 11.36
N GLU A 143 -37.85 -9.61 11.92
CA GLU A 143 -38.67 -10.82 11.76
C GLU A 143 -39.11 -10.97 10.28
N PRO A 144 -39.35 -12.21 9.79
CA PRO A 144 -39.70 -12.44 8.38
C PRO A 144 -40.92 -11.65 7.88
N ALA A 145 -41.82 -11.25 8.79
CA ALA A 145 -42.99 -10.42 8.48
C ALA A 145 -42.65 -8.93 8.32
N GLU A 146 -41.58 -8.45 8.96
CA GLU A 146 -41.17 -7.03 9.00
C GLU A 146 -40.29 -6.63 7.81
N VAL A 147 -39.56 -7.58 7.21
CA VAL A 147 -38.63 -7.33 6.09
C VAL A 147 -39.30 -6.64 4.88
N PHE A 148 -40.58 -6.90 4.67
CA PHE A 148 -41.36 -6.37 3.55
C PHE A 148 -42.34 -5.26 3.95
N ALA A 149 -42.49 -5.01 5.25
CA ALA A 149 -43.21 -3.85 5.76
C ALA A 149 -42.20 -2.70 5.89
N ALA A 150 -42.01 -1.95 4.80
CA ALA A 150 -41.02 -0.88 4.63
C ALA A 150 -40.99 0.21 5.75
N GLU A 151 -41.97 0.20 6.65
CA GLU A 151 -42.18 1.16 7.72
C GLU A 151 -41.55 0.77 9.07
N THR A 152 -41.10 -0.49 9.26
CA THR A 152 -40.69 -1.03 10.58
C THR A 152 -39.22 -1.39 10.73
N LEU A 153 -38.50 -1.53 9.61
CA LEU A 153 -37.07 -1.74 9.62
C LEU A 153 -36.35 -0.46 10.03
N ASP A 154 -35.37 -0.55 10.94
CA ASP A 154 -34.38 0.51 11.16
C ASP A 154 -33.42 0.59 9.95
N GLY A 155 -33.99 0.87 8.78
CA GLY A 155 -33.27 1.01 7.52
C GLY A 155 -32.22 2.12 7.59
N SER A 156 -32.37 3.05 8.55
CA SER A 156 -31.40 4.09 8.84
C SER A 156 -30.10 3.50 9.42
N ALA A 157 -30.18 2.60 10.41
CA ALA A 157 -29.02 1.95 11.00
C ALA A 157 -28.30 1.00 10.04
N ILE A 158 -29.06 0.19 9.28
CA ILE A 158 -28.49 -0.71 8.26
C ILE A 158 -27.81 0.10 7.16
N SER A 159 -28.47 1.13 6.62
CA SER A 159 -27.89 1.98 5.57
C SER A 159 -26.61 2.67 6.05
N ALA A 160 -26.61 3.21 7.28
CA ALA A 160 -25.43 3.83 7.87
C ALA A 160 -24.27 2.81 8.01
N THR A 161 -24.56 1.58 8.45
CA THR A 161 -23.54 0.52 8.60
C THR A 161 -22.99 0.06 7.24
N VAL A 162 -23.84 -0.04 6.22
CA VAL A 162 -23.43 -0.31 4.83
C VAL A 162 -22.53 0.80 4.30
N GLU A 163 -22.87 2.06 4.53
CA GLU A 163 -22.07 3.21 4.12
C GLU A 163 -20.70 3.25 4.82
N HIS A 164 -20.67 2.96 6.12
CA HIS A 164 -19.41 2.84 6.86
C HIS A 164 -18.55 1.69 6.34
N SER A 165 -19.14 0.53 6.04
CA SER A 165 -18.43 -0.61 5.43
C SER A 165 -17.83 -0.24 4.06
N LEU A 166 -18.57 0.49 3.24
CA LEU A 166 -18.08 1.00 1.95
C LEU A 166 -16.98 2.04 2.11
N ALA A 167 -17.06 2.91 3.11
CA ALA A 167 -16.01 3.88 3.41
C ALA A 167 -14.70 3.16 3.78
N VAL A 168 -14.78 2.13 4.62
CA VAL A 168 -13.62 1.28 4.95
C VAL A 168 -13.05 0.61 3.70
N TRP A 169 -13.89 0.02 2.84
CA TRP A 169 -13.43 -0.61 1.59
C TRP A 169 -12.64 0.36 0.71
N ARG A 170 -13.12 1.60 0.53
CA ARG A 170 -12.41 2.63 -0.25
C ARG A 170 -11.04 2.98 0.36
N VAL A 171 -10.92 2.98 1.69
CA VAL A 171 -9.63 3.18 2.36
C VAL A 171 -8.69 2.02 2.09
N ILE A 172 -9.18 0.78 2.15
CA ILE A 172 -8.39 -0.41 1.82
C ILE A 172 -7.87 -0.32 0.38
N GLU A 173 -8.74 -0.04 -0.60
CA GLU A 173 -8.37 0.11 -2.01
C GLU A 173 -7.33 1.22 -2.21
N ALA A 174 -7.56 2.40 -1.63
CA ALA A 174 -6.67 3.54 -1.77
C ALA A 174 -5.29 3.29 -1.14
N SER A 175 -5.25 2.69 0.06
CA SER A 175 -4.00 2.36 0.75
C SER A 175 -3.23 1.27 0.03
N ALA A 176 -3.90 0.20 -0.43
CA ALA A 176 -3.25 -0.87 -1.17
C ALA A 176 -2.62 -0.35 -2.47
N LEU A 177 -3.35 0.47 -3.22
CA LEU A 177 -2.85 1.10 -4.44
C LEU A 177 -1.66 2.02 -4.16
N ALA A 178 -1.75 2.89 -3.14
CA ALA A 178 -0.68 3.81 -2.80
C ALA A 178 0.61 3.07 -2.39
N LEU A 179 0.48 2.04 -1.54
CA LEU A 179 1.61 1.22 -1.12
C LEU A 179 2.20 0.43 -2.30
N ALA A 180 1.37 -0.12 -3.18
CA ALA A 180 1.83 -0.78 -4.40
C ALA A 180 2.64 0.18 -5.30
N VAL A 181 2.16 1.42 -5.49
CA VAL A 181 2.90 2.45 -6.26
C VAL A 181 4.25 2.78 -5.61
N LEU A 182 4.30 2.95 -4.29
CA LEU A 182 5.56 3.22 -3.56
C LEU A 182 6.55 2.07 -3.72
N VAL A 183 6.09 0.82 -3.55
CA VAL A 183 6.93 -0.36 -3.71
C VAL A 183 7.40 -0.52 -5.15
N SER A 184 6.52 -0.43 -6.13
CA SER A 184 6.89 -0.59 -7.55
C SER A 184 7.88 0.47 -7.99
N THR A 185 7.72 1.72 -7.59
CA THR A 185 8.70 2.78 -7.89
C THR A 185 10.03 2.58 -7.17
N ALA A 186 10.04 2.06 -5.93
CA ALA A 186 11.27 1.71 -5.23
C ALA A 186 12.02 0.53 -5.91
N VAL A 187 11.29 -0.49 -6.36
CA VAL A 187 11.85 -1.63 -7.10
C VAL A 187 12.40 -1.17 -8.46
N PHE A 188 11.65 -0.32 -9.17
CA PHE A 188 12.08 0.26 -10.44
C PHE A 188 13.35 1.09 -10.27
N LEU A 189 13.42 1.90 -9.20
CA LEU A 189 14.62 2.65 -8.84
C LEU A 189 15.82 1.74 -8.54
N GLY A 190 15.61 0.62 -7.85
CA GLY A 190 16.64 -0.39 -7.60
C GLY A 190 17.11 -1.10 -8.88
N GLY A 191 16.19 -1.40 -9.81
CA GLY A 191 16.52 -1.95 -11.12
C GLY A 191 17.32 -0.98 -11.99
N ALA A 192 16.90 0.29 -12.03
CA ALA A 192 17.64 1.34 -12.72
C ALA A 192 19.05 1.54 -12.12
N LEU A 193 19.18 1.43 -10.78
CA LEU A 193 20.46 1.53 -10.11
C LEU A 193 21.39 0.39 -10.53
N ARG A 194 20.86 -0.84 -10.54
CA ARG A 194 21.60 -2.03 -10.99
C ARG A 194 22.16 -1.81 -12.39
N LEU A 195 21.33 -1.35 -13.33
CA LEU A 195 21.76 -1.09 -14.70
C LEU A 195 22.86 -0.03 -14.76
N ALA A 196 22.71 1.07 -14.01
CA ALA A 196 23.73 2.12 -13.97
C ALA A 196 25.07 1.62 -13.40
N LEU A 197 25.05 0.78 -12.36
CA LEU A 197 26.28 0.21 -11.76
C LEU A 197 26.98 -0.79 -12.69
N ILE A 198 26.22 -1.59 -13.45
CA ILE A 198 26.78 -2.54 -14.42
C ILE A 198 27.35 -1.82 -15.64
N ASN A 199 26.60 -0.90 -16.24
CA ASN A 199 27.02 -0.19 -17.44
C ASN A 199 28.28 0.66 -17.19
N SER A 200 28.38 1.27 -16.00
CA SER A 200 29.55 2.06 -15.61
C SER A 200 30.78 1.22 -15.21
N GLY A 201 30.69 -0.12 -15.25
CA GLY A 201 31.78 -1.02 -14.91
C GLY A 201 32.13 -1.06 -13.41
N VAL A 202 31.26 -0.52 -12.54
CA VAL A 202 31.48 -0.53 -11.08
C VAL A 202 31.18 -1.89 -10.45
N MET A 203 30.23 -2.62 -11.01
CA MET A 203 29.89 -3.98 -10.57
C MET A 203 29.70 -4.89 -11.78
N ASP A 204 30.10 -6.14 -11.64
CA ASP A 204 29.76 -7.17 -12.61
C ASP A 204 28.30 -7.64 -12.44
N ALA A 205 27.68 -8.10 -13.53
CA ALA A 205 26.32 -8.62 -13.50
C ALA A 205 26.15 -9.84 -12.55
N ALA A 206 27.23 -10.56 -12.27
CA ALA A 206 27.27 -11.66 -11.32
C ALA A 206 27.29 -11.19 -9.85
N GLU A 207 27.87 -10.02 -9.57
CA GLU A 207 27.94 -9.44 -8.23
C GLU A 207 26.61 -8.81 -7.82
N PHE A 208 25.89 -8.21 -8.78
CA PHE A 208 24.53 -7.73 -8.59
C PHE A 208 23.55 -8.45 -9.53
N PRO A 209 23.17 -9.71 -9.21
CA PRO A 209 22.31 -10.49 -10.10
C PRO A 209 20.90 -9.91 -10.15
N ALA A 210 20.23 -10.07 -11.30
CA ALA A 210 18.86 -9.58 -11.50
C ALA A 210 17.86 -10.22 -10.50
N SER A 211 18.16 -11.45 -10.06
CA SER A 211 17.40 -12.16 -9.01
C SER A 211 17.40 -11.42 -7.67
N ALA A 212 18.40 -10.60 -7.35
CA ALA A 212 18.41 -9.79 -6.13
C ALA A 212 17.34 -8.69 -6.19
N VAL A 213 17.16 -8.05 -7.35
CA VAL A 213 16.10 -7.04 -7.57
C VAL A 213 14.73 -7.71 -7.56
N LEU A 214 14.59 -8.90 -8.18
CA LEU A 214 13.37 -9.71 -8.09
C LEU A 214 13.03 -10.09 -6.65
N GLY A 215 14.01 -10.56 -5.90
CA GLY A 215 13.85 -10.95 -4.50
C GLY A 215 13.40 -9.78 -3.63
N TYR A 216 13.98 -8.59 -3.87
CA TYR A 216 13.55 -7.36 -3.21
C TYR A 216 12.08 -7.03 -3.52
N GLY A 217 11.69 -7.03 -4.80
CA GLY A 217 10.28 -6.79 -5.19
C GLY A 217 9.31 -7.82 -4.62
N ALA A 218 9.69 -9.11 -4.63
CA ALA A 218 8.91 -10.20 -4.07
C ALA A 218 8.72 -10.04 -2.55
N PHE A 219 9.78 -9.68 -1.84
CA PHE A 219 9.72 -9.43 -0.39
C PHE A 219 8.69 -8.35 -0.05
N PHE A 220 8.73 -7.19 -0.72
CA PHE A 220 7.75 -6.13 -0.44
C PHE A 220 6.32 -6.50 -0.87
N ALA A 221 6.15 -7.27 -1.95
CA ALA A 221 4.83 -7.79 -2.32
C ALA A 221 4.24 -8.68 -1.21
N VAL A 222 5.06 -9.55 -0.62
CA VAL A 222 4.66 -10.39 0.51
C VAL A 222 4.32 -9.53 1.74
N VAL A 223 5.16 -8.56 2.10
CA VAL A 223 4.90 -7.65 3.22
C VAL A 223 3.57 -6.90 3.02
N LEU A 224 3.34 -6.37 1.81
CA LEU A 224 2.09 -5.70 1.46
C LEU A 224 0.89 -6.64 1.56
N ALA A 225 1.02 -7.88 1.07
CA ALA A 225 -0.03 -8.88 1.15
C ALA A 225 -0.36 -9.25 2.61
N VAL A 226 0.65 -9.43 3.46
CA VAL A 226 0.48 -9.70 4.90
C VAL A 226 -0.27 -8.55 5.60
N ALA A 227 -0.05 -7.31 5.18
CA ALA A 227 -0.77 -6.16 5.75
C ALA A 227 -2.21 -6.02 5.23
N VAL A 228 -2.44 -6.24 3.93
CA VAL A 228 -3.72 -5.91 3.27
C VAL A 228 -4.69 -7.09 3.23
N VAL A 229 -4.21 -8.32 3.00
CA VAL A 229 -5.09 -9.49 2.85
C VAL A 229 -5.94 -9.76 4.11
N PRO A 230 -5.38 -9.76 5.34
CA PRO A 230 -6.20 -9.94 6.55
C PRO A 230 -7.29 -8.88 6.69
N LEU A 231 -7.00 -7.65 6.30
CA LEU A 231 -7.93 -6.53 6.34
C LEU A 231 -9.10 -6.74 5.34
N VAL A 232 -8.78 -7.15 4.11
CA VAL A 232 -9.78 -7.50 3.08
C VAL A 232 -10.67 -8.67 3.53
N LEU A 233 -10.06 -9.74 4.09
CA LEU A 233 -10.80 -10.90 4.57
C LEU A 233 -11.72 -10.54 5.73
N THR A 234 -11.24 -9.73 6.68
CA THR A 234 -12.03 -9.24 7.80
C THR A 234 -13.21 -8.40 7.29
N TRP A 235 -12.96 -7.43 6.40
CA TRP A 235 -14.00 -6.61 5.79
C TRP A 235 -15.04 -7.48 5.08
N ARG A 236 -14.62 -8.45 4.27
CA ARG A 236 -15.53 -9.35 3.54
C ARG A 236 -16.41 -10.14 4.51
N SER A 237 -15.82 -10.67 5.59
CA SER A 237 -16.59 -11.41 6.59
C SER A 237 -17.64 -10.53 7.30
N THR A 238 -17.28 -9.28 7.63
CA THR A 238 -18.20 -8.30 8.23
C THR A 238 -19.30 -7.91 7.24
N ALA A 239 -18.97 -7.68 5.97
CA ALA A 239 -19.94 -7.32 4.93
C ALA A 239 -20.93 -8.47 4.64
N VAL A 240 -20.48 -9.73 4.60
CA VAL A 240 -21.37 -10.90 4.46
C VAL A 240 -22.33 -10.99 5.64
N ARG A 241 -21.82 -10.90 6.88
CA ARG A 241 -22.67 -10.88 8.08
C ARG A 241 -23.68 -9.74 8.06
N LEU A 242 -23.27 -8.56 7.58
CA LEU A 242 -24.18 -7.42 7.45
C LEU A 242 -25.32 -7.71 6.47
N VAL A 243 -25.06 -8.41 5.36
CA VAL A 243 -26.12 -8.84 4.43
C VAL A 243 -27.08 -9.82 5.11
N GLU A 244 -26.55 -10.81 5.83
CA GLU A 244 -27.34 -11.80 6.55
C GLU A 244 -28.20 -11.14 7.64
N THR A 245 -27.64 -10.24 8.44
CA THR A 245 -28.37 -9.51 9.48
C THR A 245 -29.43 -8.58 8.89
N ALA A 246 -29.12 -7.88 7.79
CA ALA A 246 -30.02 -6.92 7.17
C ALA A 246 -31.26 -7.58 6.53
N LEU A 247 -31.11 -8.78 5.96
CA LEU A 247 -32.19 -9.49 5.29
C LEU A 247 -32.91 -10.50 6.19
N GLY A 248 -32.27 -10.87 7.32
CA GLY A 248 -32.80 -11.88 8.23
C GLY A 248 -32.89 -13.27 7.61
N VAL A 249 -33.59 -14.17 8.30
CA VAL A 249 -33.86 -15.52 7.81
C VAL A 249 -35.10 -15.47 6.90
N PRO A 250 -35.04 -16.04 5.68
CA PRO A 250 -36.20 -16.08 4.79
C PRO A 250 -37.37 -16.82 5.44
N LYS A 251 -38.60 -16.46 5.06
CA LYS A 251 -39.81 -17.09 5.59
C LYS A 251 -39.78 -18.59 5.32
N TRP A 252 -39.94 -19.41 6.38
CA TRP A 252 -39.83 -20.88 6.33
C TRP A 252 -38.44 -21.43 5.97
N GLY A 253 -37.39 -20.59 5.97
CA GLY A 253 -36.05 -20.99 5.58
C GLY A 253 -35.86 -21.19 4.08
N ILE A 254 -36.87 -20.86 3.25
CA ILE A 254 -36.81 -20.99 1.80
C ILE A 254 -36.78 -19.58 1.20
N PRO A 255 -35.69 -19.17 0.54
CA PRO A 255 -35.62 -17.88 -0.15
C PRO A 255 -36.67 -17.78 -1.26
N ASP A 256 -37.47 -16.73 -1.24
CA ASP A 256 -38.29 -16.35 -2.38
C ASP A 256 -37.53 -15.43 -3.34
N GLN A 257 -38.09 -15.16 -4.52
CA GLN A 257 -37.43 -14.32 -5.54
C GLN A 257 -37.15 -12.91 -5.01
N THR A 258 -38.06 -12.35 -4.22
CA THR A 258 -37.92 -11.01 -3.65
C THR A 258 -36.77 -10.91 -2.67
N TRP A 259 -36.56 -11.95 -1.85
CA TRP A 259 -35.43 -12.05 -0.93
C TRP A 259 -34.11 -12.22 -1.69
N LEU A 260 -34.07 -13.08 -2.71
CA LEU A 260 -32.89 -13.28 -3.57
C LEU A 260 -32.50 -11.98 -4.28
N ASP A 261 -33.46 -11.27 -4.87
CA ASP A 261 -33.19 -9.99 -5.54
C ASP A 261 -32.68 -8.93 -4.55
N ALA A 262 -33.17 -8.93 -3.31
CA ALA A 262 -32.69 -8.02 -2.26
C ALA A 262 -31.26 -8.37 -1.82
N GLN A 263 -30.97 -9.66 -1.68
CA GLN A 263 -29.62 -10.16 -1.43
C GLN A 263 -28.65 -9.73 -2.52
N ASP A 264 -28.99 -9.95 -3.78
CA ASP A 264 -28.15 -9.60 -4.92
C ASP A 264 -27.88 -8.09 -4.98
N ARG A 265 -28.91 -7.25 -4.78
CA ARG A 265 -28.75 -5.79 -4.73
C ARG A 265 -27.81 -5.36 -3.61
N LEU A 266 -27.94 -5.94 -2.42
CA LEU A 266 -27.13 -5.56 -1.27
C LEU A 266 -25.68 -6.06 -1.40
N GLN A 267 -25.51 -7.29 -1.89
CA GLN A 267 -24.19 -7.84 -2.20
C GLN A 267 -23.48 -7.02 -3.28
N ALA A 268 -24.18 -6.64 -4.36
CA ALA A 268 -23.64 -5.78 -5.41
C ALA A 268 -23.28 -4.38 -4.87
N ARG A 269 -24.13 -3.80 -4.00
CA ARG A 269 -23.84 -2.53 -3.35
C ARG A 269 -22.58 -2.60 -2.49
N LEU A 270 -22.42 -3.66 -1.71
CA LEU A 270 -21.23 -3.93 -0.89
C LEU A 270 -20.04 -4.45 -1.71
N ARG A 271 -20.18 -4.64 -3.02
CA ARG A 271 -19.17 -5.20 -3.93
C ARG A 271 -18.72 -6.61 -3.56
N LEU A 272 -19.55 -7.40 -2.89
CA LEU A 272 -19.24 -8.79 -2.52
C LEU A 272 -19.21 -9.75 -3.72
N ASP A 273 -19.99 -9.40 -4.74
CA ASP A 273 -20.11 -10.03 -6.07
C ASP A 273 -18.85 -9.85 -6.92
N THR A 274 -18.03 -8.85 -6.61
CA THR A 274 -16.72 -8.72 -7.23
C THR A 274 -15.84 -9.85 -6.74
N ASN A 275 -15.69 -10.88 -7.58
CA ASN A 275 -14.68 -11.91 -7.39
C ASN A 275 -13.33 -11.19 -7.24
N LEU A 276 -12.81 -11.13 -6.01
CA LEU A 276 -11.53 -10.50 -5.66
C LEU A 276 -10.38 -11.00 -6.55
N PHE A 277 -10.49 -12.24 -7.03
CA PHE A 277 -9.54 -12.88 -7.94
C PHE A 277 -9.83 -12.64 -9.44
N ARG A 278 -11.04 -12.20 -9.83
CA ARG A 278 -11.39 -11.89 -11.23
C ARG A 278 -11.17 -10.44 -11.62
N ARG A 279 -10.97 -9.51 -10.67
CA ARG A 279 -10.53 -8.16 -11.03
C ARG A 279 -9.00 -8.16 -11.09
N PRO A 280 -8.41 -8.23 -12.31
CA PRO A 280 -6.97 -8.29 -12.47
C PRO A 280 -6.30 -7.09 -11.83
N ILE A 281 -6.96 -5.93 -11.70
CA ILE A 281 -6.38 -4.73 -11.09
C ILE A 281 -5.98 -4.96 -9.62
N SER A 282 -6.76 -5.68 -8.82
CA SER A 282 -6.42 -5.92 -7.41
C SER A 282 -5.28 -6.93 -7.25
N ALA A 283 -5.33 -8.01 -8.05
CA ALA A 283 -4.24 -9.00 -8.10
C ALA A 283 -2.95 -8.41 -8.71
N LEU A 284 -3.08 -7.62 -9.78
CA LEU A 284 -2.00 -6.88 -10.42
C LEU A 284 -1.48 -5.76 -9.54
N SER A 285 -2.25 -5.19 -8.62
CA SER A 285 -1.73 -4.19 -7.68
C SER A 285 -0.78 -4.86 -6.68
N ILE A 286 -1.14 -6.04 -6.17
CA ILE A 286 -0.29 -6.83 -5.28
C ILE A 286 0.89 -7.44 -6.04
N ALA A 287 0.69 -7.86 -7.29
CA ALA A 287 1.74 -8.40 -8.17
C ALA A 287 2.51 -7.33 -8.94
N SER A 288 2.14 -6.05 -8.86
CA SER A 288 2.78 -4.96 -9.60
C SER A 288 4.26 -4.84 -9.25
N PRO A 289 4.68 -4.97 -7.98
CA PRO A 289 6.09 -5.06 -7.63
C PRO A 289 6.81 -6.20 -8.33
N LEU A 290 6.19 -7.38 -8.44
CA LEU A 290 6.76 -8.55 -9.12
C LEU A 290 6.87 -8.32 -10.63
N LEU A 291 5.83 -7.78 -11.26
CA LEU A 291 5.85 -7.44 -12.68
C LEU A 291 6.87 -6.34 -12.98
N THR A 292 6.98 -5.33 -12.11
CA THR A 292 7.97 -4.26 -12.24
C THR A 292 9.38 -4.81 -12.08
N ALA A 293 9.60 -5.71 -11.12
CA ALA A 293 10.88 -6.38 -10.95
C ALA A 293 11.20 -7.25 -12.18
N LEU A 294 10.23 -8.00 -12.69
CA LEU A 294 10.39 -8.82 -13.90
C LEU A 294 10.75 -7.95 -15.11
N LEU A 295 10.04 -6.85 -15.33
CA LEU A 295 10.35 -5.89 -16.40
C LEU A 295 11.76 -5.30 -16.24
N ALA A 296 12.18 -4.99 -15.00
CA ALA A 296 13.53 -4.51 -14.72
C ALA A 296 14.61 -5.56 -15.03
N THR A 297 14.30 -6.86 -14.96
CA THR A 297 15.23 -7.94 -15.33
C THR A 297 15.29 -8.24 -16.82
N LEU A 298 14.29 -7.83 -17.60
CA LEU A 298 14.23 -8.10 -19.05
C LEU A 298 14.97 -7.05 -19.89
N VAL A 299 15.52 -6.01 -19.27
CA VAL A 299 16.37 -5.02 -19.97
C VAL A 299 17.70 -5.68 -20.33
N PRO A 300 18.05 -5.80 -21.62
CA PRO A 300 19.28 -6.46 -22.05
C PRO A 300 20.51 -5.77 -21.46
N THR A 301 21.40 -6.55 -20.86
CA THR A 301 22.76 -6.12 -20.49
C THR A 301 23.69 -6.60 -21.60
N THR A 302 23.79 -5.83 -22.68
CA THR A 302 24.75 -6.06 -23.77
C THR A 302 26.12 -5.56 -23.41
#